data_AF-A0A961ZK80-F1
#
_entry.id   AF-A0A961ZK80-F1
#
_cell.length_a   1.000
_cell.length_b   1.000
_cell.length_c   1.000
_cell.angle_alpha   90.00
_cell.angle_beta   90.00
_cell.angle_gamma   90.00
#
_symmetry.space_group_name_H-M   'P 1'
#
loop_
_entity.id
_entity.type
_entity.pdbx_description
1 polymer ?
#
loop_
_entity_poly.entity_id
_entity_poly.type
_entity_poly.pdbx_seq_one_letter_code
_entity_poly.pdbx_strand_id
1 'polypeptide(L)'
;MHSIFMPSRAIAALALLIAIPAMPLNAEEKASVSSSLPDSELTPEERAEREQRKACKVAICGGFRNPGAGEGEVRCSVLKSWRKTQLDKMTQKAKVSWPWGAVRCNADIVLDRAALAKAMTEASYEMKLATHAVACTIDREKKDDAKISFEFTPTVSFAQGKATKAKLHWGKIDAPTLVKGAMWTATATDNTFNVLQSTLVDDINDFIGKKCDEVKDDWSKPAQ
;
A
#
# COMPACT_ATOMS: atom_id res chain seq x y z
N MET A 1 -31.24 56.28 35.41
CA MET A 1 -32.62 56.66 35.79
C MET A 1 -33.58 56.07 34.76
N HIS A 2 -34.75 55.62 35.22
CA HIS A 2 -35.90 55.14 34.44
C HIS A 2 -35.74 53.87 33.57
N SER A 3 -36.77 53.03 33.66
CA SER A 3 -37.04 51.84 32.84
C SER A 3 -37.61 52.27 31.45
N ILE A 4 -38.21 51.46 30.57
CA ILE A 4 -39.22 50.39 30.69
C ILE A 4 -39.18 49.56 29.39
N PHE A 5 -39.25 48.21 29.43
CA PHE A 5 -40.24 47.39 28.69
C PHE A 5 -40.03 45.86 28.89
N MET A 6 -41.12 45.19 29.27
CA MET A 6 -41.37 43.73 29.19
C MET A 6 -42.19 43.46 27.91
N PRO A 7 -42.58 42.22 27.52
CA PRO A 7 -42.46 40.91 28.20
C PRO A 7 -41.51 39.96 27.40
N SER A 8 -41.76 38.73 26.92
CA SER A 8 -42.95 37.85 26.90
C SER A 8 -42.67 36.38 26.60
N ARG A 9 -43.64 35.54 26.99
CA ARG A 9 -44.05 34.22 26.46
C ARG A 9 -42.98 33.16 26.14
N ALA A 10 -43.00 32.13 26.97
CA ALA A 10 -42.44 30.81 26.74
C ALA A 10 -42.89 30.16 25.41
N ILE A 11 -42.02 29.31 24.86
CA ILE A 11 -42.38 28.18 24.01
C ILE A 11 -41.82 26.93 24.70
N ALA A 12 -42.68 25.97 25.03
CA ALA A 12 -42.25 24.65 25.46
C ALA A 12 -41.92 23.80 24.22
N ALA A 13 -40.68 23.35 24.09
CA ALA A 13 -40.25 22.46 23.02
C ALA A 13 -40.09 21.04 23.57
N LEU A 14 -40.94 20.14 23.08
CA LEU A 14 -41.07 18.75 23.51
C LEU A 14 -39.73 17.97 23.40
N ALA A 15 -39.24 17.41 24.50
CA ALA A 15 -38.02 16.61 24.53
C ALA A 15 -38.26 15.21 23.93
N LEU A 16 -38.10 15.08 22.61
CA LEU A 16 -38.28 13.81 21.90
C LEU A 16 -37.02 12.92 22.04
N LEU A 17 -36.99 12.11 23.11
CA LEU A 17 -35.96 11.09 23.34
C LEU A 17 -36.07 9.94 22.33
N ILE A 18 -35.50 10.13 21.13
CA ILE A 18 -35.26 9.03 20.19
C ILE A 18 -34.07 8.21 20.68
N ALA A 19 -34.35 7.10 21.35
CA ALA A 19 -33.36 6.08 21.65
C ALA A 19 -32.93 5.37 20.35
N ILE A 20 -31.89 5.88 19.69
CA ILE A 20 -31.27 5.21 18.55
C ILE A 20 -30.61 3.92 19.08
N PRO A 21 -31.00 2.72 18.62
CA PRO A 21 -30.28 1.51 18.99
C PRO A 21 -28.86 1.60 18.45
N ALA A 22 -27.87 1.39 19.33
CA ALA A 22 -26.47 1.35 18.93
C ALA A 22 -26.24 0.12 18.04
N MET A 23 -26.36 0.31 16.72
CA MET A 23 -25.88 -0.66 15.75
C MET A 23 -24.38 -0.89 16.04
N PRO A 24 -23.90 -2.15 16.04
CA PRO A 24 -22.47 -2.40 16.17
C PRO A 24 -21.77 -1.65 15.05
N LEU A 25 -20.74 -0.88 15.39
CA LEU A 25 -19.91 -0.24 14.39
C LEU A 25 -19.22 -1.37 13.62
N ASN A 26 -19.75 -1.67 12.44
CA ASN A 26 -19.20 -2.71 11.59
C ASN A 26 -17.76 -2.29 11.29
N ALA A 27 -16.79 -3.03 11.82
CA ALA A 27 -15.40 -2.67 11.64
C ALA A 27 -15.13 -2.65 10.14
N GLU A 28 -14.85 -1.47 9.59
CA GLU A 28 -14.27 -1.37 8.25
C GLU A 28 -12.91 -2.04 8.32
N GLU A 29 -12.89 -3.33 7.98
CA GLU A 29 -11.67 -4.03 7.65
C GLU A 29 -10.98 -3.21 6.57
N LYS A 30 -9.88 -2.53 6.94
CA LYS A 30 -9.00 -1.84 5.99
C LYS A 30 -8.51 -2.89 5.00
N ALA A 31 -9.26 -3.07 3.92
CA ALA A 31 -9.06 -4.13 2.95
C ALA A 31 -7.73 -3.89 2.23
N SER A 32 -6.68 -4.54 2.73
CA SER A 32 -5.32 -4.48 2.21
C SER A 32 -5.33 -4.76 0.71
N VAL A 33 -4.45 -4.13 -0.07
CA VAL A 33 -4.41 -4.23 -1.54
C VAL A 33 -4.00 -5.65 -2.06
N SER A 34 -3.79 -6.60 -1.14
CA SER A 34 -3.79 -8.03 -1.45
C SER A 34 -5.13 -8.49 -2.04
N SER A 35 -5.09 -9.44 -2.98
CA SER A 35 -6.29 -9.98 -3.61
C SER A 35 -7.10 -10.82 -2.62
N SER A 36 -8.25 -10.30 -2.17
CA SER A 36 -9.21 -10.96 -1.27
C SER A 36 -10.04 -12.09 -1.93
N LEU A 37 -9.52 -12.70 -3.01
CA LEU A 37 -10.12 -13.89 -3.61
C LEU A 37 -9.62 -15.13 -2.84
N PRO A 38 -10.49 -16.10 -2.50
CA PRO A 38 -10.07 -17.34 -1.88
C PRO A 38 -9.26 -18.20 -2.86
N ASP A 39 -8.42 -19.08 -2.31
CA ASP A 39 -7.51 -19.99 -3.03
C ASP A 39 -8.17 -20.78 -4.16
N SER A 40 -9.45 -21.13 -4.00
CA SER A 40 -10.30 -21.84 -4.94
C SER A 40 -10.68 -21.03 -6.19
N GLU A 41 -10.70 -19.70 -6.10
CA GLU A 41 -11.07 -18.79 -7.20
C GLU A 41 -9.87 -18.31 -8.03
N LEU A 42 -8.65 -18.61 -7.60
CA LEU A 42 -7.42 -18.27 -8.31
C LEU A 42 -7.20 -19.18 -9.53
N THR A 43 -6.57 -18.66 -10.58
CA THR A 43 -6.02 -19.48 -11.67
C THR A 43 -4.72 -20.17 -11.22
N PRO A 44 -4.20 -21.18 -11.96
CA PRO A 44 -2.88 -21.76 -11.68
C PRO A 44 -1.75 -20.71 -11.66
N GLU A 45 -1.81 -19.74 -12.58
CA GLU A 45 -0.82 -18.67 -12.71
C GLU A 45 -0.88 -17.71 -11.52
N GLU A 46 -2.08 -17.32 -11.07
CA GLU A 46 -2.27 -16.47 -9.90
C GLU A 46 -1.84 -17.15 -8.59
N ARG A 47 -1.96 -18.49 -8.48
CA ARG A 47 -1.40 -19.25 -7.37
C ARG A 47 0.12 -19.23 -7.38
N ALA A 48 0.76 -19.53 -8.51
CA ALA A 48 2.21 -19.49 -8.67
C ALA A 48 2.79 -18.08 -8.39
N GLU A 49 2.15 -17.04 -8.91
CA GLU A 49 2.43 -15.63 -8.60
C GLU A 49 2.38 -15.36 -7.08
N ARG A 50 1.36 -15.87 -6.39
CA ARG A 50 1.16 -15.65 -4.95
C ARG A 50 2.19 -16.41 -4.12
N GLU A 51 2.60 -17.60 -4.55
CA GLU A 51 3.65 -18.40 -3.92
C GLU A 51 5.04 -17.75 -4.09
N GLN A 52 5.36 -17.23 -5.27
CA GLN A 52 6.54 -16.38 -5.50
C GLN A 52 6.55 -15.17 -4.56
N ARG A 53 5.43 -14.46 -4.43
CA ARG A 53 5.27 -13.35 -3.47
C ARG A 53 5.40 -13.80 -2.02
N LYS A 54 4.93 -15.00 -1.65
CA LYS A 54 5.10 -15.55 -0.28
C LYS A 54 6.59 -15.76 0.03
N ALA A 55 7.37 -16.34 -0.90
CA ALA A 55 8.80 -16.55 -0.69
C ALA A 55 9.54 -15.21 -0.47
N CYS A 56 9.25 -14.20 -1.29
CA CYS A 56 9.80 -12.84 -1.08
C CYS A 56 9.40 -12.25 0.28
N LYS A 57 8.10 -12.33 0.62
CA LYS A 57 7.54 -11.85 1.89
C LYS A 57 8.26 -12.46 3.10
N VAL A 58 8.50 -13.78 3.08
CA VAL A 58 9.26 -14.49 4.12
C VAL A 58 10.69 -13.94 4.23
N ALA A 59 11.39 -13.75 3.12
CA ALA A 59 12.77 -13.26 3.12
C ALA A 59 12.91 -11.82 3.67
N ILE A 60 11.99 -10.91 3.30
CA ILE A 60 11.93 -9.54 3.81
C ILE A 60 11.55 -9.53 5.30
N CYS A 61 10.52 -10.29 5.70
CA CYS A 61 10.09 -10.38 7.09
C CYS A 61 11.16 -10.96 8.01
N GLY A 62 11.95 -11.93 7.55
CA GLY A 62 13.15 -12.39 8.26
C GLY A 62 14.20 -11.29 8.41
N GLY A 63 14.39 -10.43 7.40
CA GLY A 63 15.30 -9.28 7.47
C GLY A 63 14.90 -8.23 8.53
N PHE A 64 13.59 -7.96 8.67
CA PHE A 64 13.11 -7.08 9.74
C PHE A 64 13.11 -7.77 11.12
N ARG A 65 12.57 -8.99 11.22
CA ARG A 65 12.27 -9.64 12.52
C ARG A 65 13.44 -10.42 13.13
N ASN A 66 14.43 -10.83 12.34
CA ASN A 66 15.64 -11.53 12.80
C ASN A 66 16.90 -10.69 12.51
N PRO A 67 17.13 -9.55 13.20
CA PRO A 67 18.24 -8.64 12.89
C PRO A 67 19.66 -9.25 13.05
N GLY A 68 19.79 -10.40 13.71
CA GLY A 68 21.03 -11.17 13.80
C GLY A 68 21.26 -12.20 12.68
N ALA A 69 20.36 -12.32 11.69
CA ALA A 69 20.39 -13.37 10.66
C ALA A 69 21.36 -13.13 9.49
N GLY A 70 22.42 -12.34 9.70
CA GLY A 70 23.52 -12.14 8.76
C GLY A 70 23.35 -11.00 7.75
N GLU A 71 24.41 -10.80 6.97
CA GLU A 71 24.56 -9.73 5.97
C GLU A 71 23.99 -10.13 4.60
N GLY A 72 24.03 -9.20 3.64
CA GLY A 72 23.63 -9.43 2.24
C GLY A 72 22.20 -9.00 1.92
N GLU A 73 21.74 -9.33 0.71
CA GLU A 73 20.53 -8.76 0.12
C GLU A 73 19.37 -9.75 0.06
N VAL A 74 18.15 -9.25 0.31
CA VAL A 74 16.92 -9.87 -0.16
C VAL A 74 16.66 -9.40 -1.59
N ARG A 75 16.72 -10.33 -2.55
CA ARG A 75 16.42 -10.08 -3.97
C ARG A 75 15.15 -10.83 -4.39
N CYS A 76 14.20 -10.12 -4.99
CA CYS A 76 12.95 -10.69 -5.49
C CYS A 76 12.57 -10.09 -6.84
N SER A 77 12.19 -10.92 -7.81
CA SER A 77 11.37 -10.47 -8.94
C SER A 77 9.91 -10.67 -8.54
N VAL A 78 9.14 -9.58 -8.45
CA VAL A 78 7.80 -9.55 -7.87
C VAL A 78 6.76 -9.34 -8.97
N LEU A 79 6.32 -10.44 -9.59
CA LEU A 79 5.18 -10.39 -10.50
C LEU A 79 3.89 -10.19 -9.69
N LYS A 80 3.04 -9.27 -10.15
CA LYS A 80 1.67 -9.08 -9.69
C LYS A 80 0.73 -8.76 -10.86
N SER A 81 -0.25 -9.63 -11.06
CA SER A 81 -1.41 -9.36 -11.89
C SER A 81 -2.58 -8.76 -11.09
N TRP A 82 -3.39 -7.95 -11.74
CA TRP A 82 -4.71 -7.53 -11.29
C TRP A 82 -5.71 -7.78 -12.42
N ARG A 83 -6.80 -8.49 -12.12
CA ARG A 83 -7.94 -8.67 -13.03
C ARG A 83 -8.61 -7.33 -13.27
N LYS A 84 -9.22 -7.10 -14.45
CA LYS A 84 -10.03 -5.89 -14.73
C LYS A 84 -11.02 -5.58 -13.58
N THR A 85 -11.73 -6.59 -13.10
CA THR A 85 -12.72 -6.47 -12.01
C THR A 85 -12.13 -6.13 -10.62
N GLN A 86 -10.82 -6.32 -10.41
CA GLN A 86 -10.12 -5.84 -9.22
C GLN A 86 -9.75 -4.36 -9.40
N LEU A 87 -9.29 -3.97 -10.59
CA LEU A 87 -8.94 -2.60 -10.94
C LEU A 87 -10.17 -1.69 -10.92
N ASP A 88 -11.30 -2.11 -11.51
CA ASP A 88 -12.58 -1.39 -11.41
C ASP A 88 -12.99 -1.14 -9.95
N LYS A 89 -12.88 -2.15 -9.07
CA LYS A 89 -13.18 -2.00 -7.63
C LYS A 89 -12.21 -1.04 -6.92
N MET A 90 -10.96 -0.96 -7.37
CA MET A 90 -9.97 -0.02 -6.83
C MET A 90 -10.24 1.41 -7.31
N THR A 91 -10.51 1.62 -8.60
CA THR A 91 -10.77 2.95 -9.16
C THR A 91 -12.14 3.52 -8.77
N GLN A 92 -13.13 2.65 -8.53
CA GLN A 92 -14.45 3.05 -8.02
C GLN A 92 -14.36 3.80 -6.67
N LYS A 93 -13.35 3.53 -5.83
CA LYS A 93 -13.10 4.32 -4.61
C LYS A 93 -12.81 5.80 -4.92
N ALA A 94 -12.16 6.08 -6.04
CA ALA A 94 -11.93 7.42 -6.58
C ALA A 94 -13.06 7.90 -7.53
N LYS A 95 -14.17 7.16 -7.61
CA LYS A 95 -15.33 7.41 -8.50
C LYS A 95 -15.01 7.44 -10.00
N VAL A 96 -13.95 6.73 -10.43
CA VAL A 96 -13.62 6.56 -11.86
C VAL A 96 -13.66 5.09 -12.27
N SER A 97 -14.02 4.79 -13.52
CA SER A 97 -14.00 3.43 -14.09
C SER A 97 -12.60 3.09 -14.64
N TRP A 98 -12.27 1.80 -14.74
CA TRP A 98 -11.02 1.37 -15.36
C TRP A 98 -11.24 1.06 -16.85
N PRO A 99 -10.72 1.88 -17.78
CA PRO A 99 -11.09 1.83 -19.21
C PRO A 99 -10.32 0.78 -20.03
N TRP A 100 -9.54 -0.08 -19.37
CA TRP A 100 -8.67 -1.08 -20.01
C TRP A 100 -8.88 -2.47 -19.40
N GLY A 101 -8.19 -3.49 -19.90
CA GLY A 101 -8.30 -4.87 -19.42
C GLY A 101 -7.49 -5.14 -18.15
N ALA A 102 -6.91 -6.32 -18.05
CA ALA A 102 -6.04 -6.69 -16.92
C ALA A 102 -4.71 -5.91 -16.91
N VAL A 103 -4.03 -5.87 -15.75
CA VAL A 103 -2.68 -5.32 -15.63
C VAL A 103 -1.75 -6.37 -15.04
N ARG A 104 -0.56 -6.51 -15.60
CA ARG A 104 0.53 -7.36 -15.10
C ARG A 104 1.77 -6.50 -14.90
N CYS A 105 2.20 -6.29 -13.65
CA CYS A 105 3.44 -5.59 -13.34
C CYS A 105 4.46 -6.56 -12.75
N ASN A 106 5.72 -6.44 -13.17
CA ASN A 106 6.85 -7.02 -12.45
C ASN A 106 7.71 -5.89 -11.86
N ALA A 107 8.22 -6.09 -10.65
CA ALA A 107 9.10 -5.16 -9.96
C ALA A 107 10.30 -5.94 -9.38
N ASP A 108 11.52 -5.52 -9.71
CA ASP A 108 12.73 -6.13 -9.16
C ASP A 108 13.14 -5.42 -7.86
N ILE A 109 12.91 -6.10 -6.74
CA ILE A 109 13.12 -5.60 -5.38
C ILE A 109 14.46 -6.10 -4.85
N VAL A 110 15.26 -5.18 -4.33
CA VAL A 110 16.57 -5.43 -3.71
C VAL A 110 16.63 -4.67 -2.38
N LEU A 111 16.76 -5.38 -1.26
CA LEU A 111 16.77 -4.79 0.08
C LEU A 111 17.94 -5.35 0.90
N ASP A 112 18.80 -4.49 1.42
CA ASP A 112 19.91 -4.89 2.28
C ASP A 112 19.41 -5.34 3.68
N ARG A 113 19.87 -6.52 4.14
CA ARG A 113 19.45 -7.08 5.43
C ARG A 113 19.89 -6.23 6.61
N ALA A 114 21.08 -5.61 6.56
CA ALA A 114 21.55 -4.77 7.66
C ALA A 114 20.75 -3.46 7.79
N ALA A 115 20.24 -2.91 6.68
CA ALA A 115 19.31 -1.79 6.66
C ALA A 115 17.92 -2.18 7.21
N LEU A 116 17.38 -3.35 6.82
CA LEU A 116 16.13 -3.89 7.39
C LEU A 116 16.25 -4.15 8.90
N ALA A 117 17.40 -4.65 9.37
CA ALA A 117 17.70 -4.83 10.78
C ALA A 117 17.73 -3.47 11.53
N LYS A 118 18.48 -2.49 11.01
CA LYS A 118 18.60 -1.14 11.61
C LYS A 118 17.26 -0.42 11.70
N ALA A 119 16.38 -0.59 10.72
CA ALA A 119 15.01 -0.06 10.76
C ALA A 119 14.19 -0.55 11.98
N MET A 120 14.58 -1.68 12.58
CA MET A 120 13.91 -2.28 13.75
C MET A 120 14.68 -2.11 15.06
N THR A 121 16.02 -2.06 15.03
CA THR A 121 16.86 -1.98 16.24
C THR A 121 17.24 -0.56 16.65
N GLU A 122 17.34 0.37 15.70
CA GLU A 122 17.75 1.75 16.00
C GLU A 122 16.58 2.56 16.58
N ALA A 123 16.89 3.50 17.49
CA ALA A 123 15.89 4.40 18.05
C ALA A 123 15.26 5.31 16.96
N SER A 124 16.05 5.68 15.94
CA SER A 124 15.66 6.44 14.75
C SER A 124 16.60 6.08 13.60
N TYR A 125 16.07 5.79 12.41
CA TYR A 125 16.87 5.40 11.24
C TYR A 125 16.21 5.87 9.93
N GLU A 126 17.00 6.40 8.99
CA GLU A 126 16.54 6.73 7.63
C GLU A 126 17.06 5.68 6.65
N MET A 127 16.18 4.76 6.24
CA MET A 127 16.49 3.72 5.28
C MET A 127 16.34 4.29 3.86
N LYS A 128 17.44 4.26 3.09
CA LYS A 128 17.48 4.63 1.67
C LYS A 128 17.62 3.37 0.85
N LEU A 129 16.64 3.13 -0.01
CA LEU A 129 16.57 1.95 -0.85
C LEU A 129 17.27 2.22 -2.19
N ALA A 130 17.65 1.16 -2.89
CA ALA A 130 18.10 1.26 -4.27
C ALA A 130 16.94 1.72 -5.19
N THR A 131 17.26 2.16 -6.41
CA THR A 131 16.24 2.41 -7.44
C THR A 131 15.60 1.08 -7.85
N HIS A 132 14.29 0.98 -7.67
CA HIS A 132 13.48 -0.12 -8.16
C HIS A 132 12.88 0.26 -9.50
N ALA A 133 13.01 -0.62 -10.49
CA ALA A 133 12.32 -0.52 -11.76
C ALA A 133 11.06 -1.41 -11.73
N VAL A 134 9.95 -0.87 -12.23
CA VAL A 134 8.70 -1.61 -12.43
C VAL A 134 8.35 -1.58 -13.91
N ALA A 135 8.04 -2.75 -14.48
CA ALA A 135 7.53 -2.89 -15.84
C ALA A 135 6.10 -3.46 -15.80
N CYS A 136 5.14 -2.67 -16.27
CA CYS A 136 3.72 -3.03 -16.34
C CYS A 136 3.27 -3.22 -17.79
N THR A 137 2.43 -4.22 -18.01
CA THR A 137 1.71 -4.46 -19.25
C THR A 137 0.21 -4.32 -18.98
N ILE A 138 -0.44 -3.37 -19.66
CA ILE A 138 -1.89 -3.17 -19.62
C ILE A 138 -2.51 -3.79 -20.88
N ASP A 139 -3.40 -4.75 -20.67
CA ASP A 139 -4.26 -5.33 -21.72
C ASP A 139 -5.21 -4.26 -22.27
N ARG A 140 -5.25 -4.12 -23.60
CA ARG A 140 -6.08 -3.12 -24.31
C ARG A 140 -7.15 -3.73 -25.20
N GLU A 141 -7.56 -4.95 -24.84
CA GLU A 141 -8.66 -5.73 -25.39
C GLU A 141 -8.51 -6.02 -26.90
N LYS A 142 -8.92 -5.07 -27.75
CA LYS A 142 -8.90 -5.19 -29.22
C LYS A 142 -7.78 -4.36 -29.86
N LYS A 143 -6.73 -4.08 -29.10
CA LYS A 143 -5.55 -3.27 -29.47
C LYS A 143 -4.32 -3.79 -28.74
N ASP A 144 -3.14 -3.52 -29.27
CA ASP A 144 -1.88 -3.92 -28.65
C ASP A 144 -1.73 -3.41 -27.21
N ASP A 145 -1.24 -4.31 -26.35
CA ASP A 145 -0.94 -4.07 -24.93
C ASP A 145 -0.10 -2.79 -24.76
N ALA A 146 -0.51 -1.91 -23.84
CA ALA A 146 0.34 -0.79 -23.46
C ALA A 146 1.40 -1.25 -22.47
N LYS A 147 2.66 -1.20 -22.91
CA LYS A 147 3.83 -1.34 -22.04
C LYS A 147 4.09 -0.01 -21.34
N ILE A 148 4.34 -0.09 -20.05
CA ILE A 148 4.67 1.00 -19.14
C ILE A 148 5.89 0.56 -18.35
N SER A 149 6.85 1.45 -18.14
CA SER A 149 7.88 1.25 -17.12
C SER A 149 8.10 2.52 -16.32
N PHE A 150 8.33 2.38 -15.02
CA PHE A 150 8.64 3.49 -14.14
C PHE A 150 9.64 3.09 -13.06
N GLU A 151 10.35 4.08 -12.54
CA GLU A 151 11.35 3.93 -11.48
C GLU A 151 10.91 4.65 -10.21
N PHE A 152 11.33 4.14 -9.05
CA PHE A 152 11.25 4.85 -7.77
C PHE A 152 12.44 4.48 -6.87
N THR A 153 12.91 5.40 -6.02
CA THR A 153 14.10 5.24 -5.16
C THR A 153 13.76 5.59 -3.70
N PRO A 154 13.09 4.70 -2.95
CA PRO A 154 12.39 5.11 -1.74
C PRO A 154 13.32 5.53 -0.60
N THR A 155 12.83 6.47 0.20
CA THR A 155 13.40 6.80 1.51
C THR A 155 12.33 6.63 2.58
N VAL A 156 12.62 5.87 3.63
CA VAL A 156 11.69 5.57 4.73
C VAL A 156 12.35 5.90 6.06
N SER A 157 11.72 6.78 6.85
CA SER A 157 12.18 7.13 8.20
C SER A 157 11.48 6.26 9.24
N PHE A 158 12.26 5.46 9.96
CA PHE A 158 11.81 4.63 11.07
C PHE A 158 12.11 5.30 12.41
N ALA A 159 11.25 5.06 13.40
CA ALA A 159 11.53 5.31 14.82
C ALA A 159 10.96 4.15 15.64
N GLN A 160 11.73 3.62 16.59
CA GLN A 160 11.30 2.55 17.50
C GLN A 160 10.67 1.34 16.76
N GLY A 161 11.25 0.92 15.64
CA GLY A 161 10.77 -0.20 14.82
C GLY A 161 9.46 0.04 14.07
N LYS A 162 9.06 1.29 13.84
CA LYS A 162 7.87 1.65 13.04
C LYS A 162 8.22 2.68 11.97
N ALA A 163 7.62 2.56 10.79
CA ALA A 163 7.73 3.59 9.77
C ALA A 163 6.94 4.84 10.23
N THR A 164 7.53 6.02 10.04
CA THR A 164 6.95 7.31 10.46
C THR A 164 6.81 8.31 9.31
N LYS A 165 7.70 8.20 8.32
CA LYS A 165 7.67 8.97 7.06
C LYS A 165 8.13 8.06 5.93
N ALA A 166 7.64 8.31 4.74
CA ALA A 166 8.07 7.63 3.53
C ALA A 166 7.99 8.61 2.34
N LYS A 167 8.86 8.40 1.36
CA LYS A 167 8.91 9.10 0.07
C LYS A 167 9.28 8.08 -0.99
N LEU A 168 8.56 8.06 -2.12
CA LEU A 168 8.86 7.14 -3.22
C LEU A 168 10.02 7.62 -4.10
N HIS A 169 10.17 8.93 -4.28
CA HIS A 169 11.12 9.53 -5.23
C HIS A 169 10.99 8.91 -6.63
N TRP A 170 9.88 9.21 -7.30
CA TRP A 170 9.58 8.73 -8.64
C TRP A 170 10.64 9.24 -9.64
N GLY A 171 11.22 8.33 -10.40
CA GLY A 171 12.28 8.57 -11.38
C GLY A 171 11.74 8.65 -12.81
N LYS A 172 12.37 7.89 -13.72
CA LYS A 172 11.95 7.82 -15.12
C LYS A 172 10.55 7.20 -15.24
N ILE A 173 9.80 7.62 -16.27
CA ILE A 173 8.53 7.02 -16.68
C ILE A 173 8.50 6.92 -18.20
N ASP A 174 8.28 5.73 -18.75
CA ASP A 174 8.05 5.48 -20.16
C ASP A 174 6.72 4.76 -20.35
N ALA A 175 5.83 5.37 -21.15
CA ALA A 175 4.48 4.87 -21.43
C ALA A 175 3.94 5.57 -22.70
N PRO A 176 2.86 5.05 -23.33
CA PRO A 176 2.17 5.75 -24.42
C PRO A 176 1.67 7.13 -23.96
N THR A 177 1.73 8.13 -24.83
CA THR A 177 1.61 9.57 -24.48
C THR A 177 0.46 9.92 -23.52
N LEU A 178 -0.75 9.40 -23.77
CA LEU A 178 -1.92 9.66 -22.92
C LEU A 178 -1.74 9.11 -21.49
N VAL A 179 -1.16 7.91 -21.36
CA VAL A 179 -0.88 7.27 -20.08
C VAL A 179 0.29 7.96 -19.40
N LYS A 180 1.37 8.28 -20.15
CA LYS A 180 2.53 9.02 -19.63
C LYS A 180 2.13 10.39 -19.07
N GLY A 181 1.22 11.12 -19.71
CA GLY A 181 0.72 12.41 -19.21
C GLY A 181 -0.02 12.31 -17.87
N ALA A 182 -0.93 11.33 -17.74
CA ALA A 182 -1.67 11.09 -16.50
C ALA A 182 -0.74 10.62 -15.36
N MET A 183 0.16 9.67 -15.65
CA MET A 183 1.14 9.18 -14.67
C MET A 183 2.10 10.29 -14.24
N TRP A 184 2.67 11.04 -15.19
CA TRP A 184 3.63 12.11 -14.89
C TRP A 184 3.04 13.18 -13.97
N THR A 185 1.78 13.55 -14.18
CA THR A 185 1.08 14.47 -13.27
C THR A 185 1.02 13.89 -11.85
N ALA A 186 0.57 12.65 -11.69
CA ALA A 186 0.45 12.00 -10.38
C ALA A 186 1.81 11.86 -9.65
N THR A 187 2.86 11.42 -10.36
CA THR A 187 4.20 11.25 -9.79
C THR A 187 4.91 12.55 -9.51
N ALA A 188 4.69 13.59 -10.33
CA ALA A 188 5.21 14.94 -10.06
C ALA A 188 4.52 15.58 -8.85
N THR A 189 3.20 15.40 -8.71
CA THR A 189 2.45 15.79 -7.51
C THR A 189 2.99 15.08 -6.26
N ASP A 190 3.24 13.77 -6.32
CA ASP A 190 3.81 13.05 -5.18
C ASP A 190 5.26 13.44 -4.87
N ASN A 191 6.13 13.60 -5.87
CA ASN A 191 7.49 14.12 -5.66
C ASN A 191 7.52 15.54 -5.05
N THR A 192 6.49 16.36 -5.29
CA THR A 192 6.41 17.75 -4.80
C THR A 192 5.74 17.85 -3.42
N PHE A 193 4.64 17.13 -3.21
CA PHE A 193 3.76 17.29 -2.04
C PHE A 193 3.68 16.04 -1.14
N ASN A 194 4.33 14.93 -1.54
CA ASN A 194 4.39 13.64 -0.82
C ASN A 194 3.01 13.08 -0.41
N VAL A 195 2.04 13.16 -1.34
CA VAL A 195 0.63 12.87 -1.12
C VAL A 195 0.35 11.40 -0.78
N LEU A 196 1.22 10.48 -1.21
CA LEU A 196 1.11 9.04 -0.94
C LEU A 196 1.71 8.63 0.42
N GLN A 197 2.41 9.53 1.12
CA GLN A 197 3.15 9.22 2.35
C GLN A 197 2.33 8.49 3.40
N SER A 198 1.11 8.95 3.69
CA SER A 198 0.27 8.37 4.74
C SER A 198 -0.14 6.93 4.42
N THR A 199 -0.49 6.67 3.16
CA THR A 199 -0.85 5.32 2.69
C THR A 199 0.38 4.42 2.71
N LEU A 200 1.54 4.91 2.26
CA LEU A 200 2.79 4.14 2.25
C LEU A 200 3.31 3.84 3.67
N VAL A 201 3.14 4.76 4.62
CA VAL A 201 3.46 4.53 6.04
C VAL A 201 2.50 3.52 6.68
N ASP A 202 1.20 3.59 6.38
CA ASP A 202 0.21 2.58 6.81
C ASP A 202 0.56 1.19 6.23
N ASP A 203 0.80 1.09 4.92
CA ASP A 203 1.11 -0.16 4.22
C ASP A 203 2.43 -0.79 4.71
N ILE A 204 3.48 0.01 4.94
CA ILE A 204 4.75 -0.50 5.51
C ILE A 204 4.53 -1.03 6.93
N ASN A 205 3.73 -0.33 7.77
CA ASN A 205 3.47 -0.77 9.14
C ASN A 205 2.56 -2.02 9.21
N ASP A 206 1.54 -2.15 8.33
CA ASP A 206 0.79 -3.41 8.19
C ASP A 206 1.71 -4.54 7.68
N PHE A 207 2.62 -4.23 6.76
CA PHE A 207 3.57 -5.20 6.22
C PHE A 207 4.51 -5.76 7.30
N ILE A 208 5.28 -4.90 7.99
CA ILE A 208 6.25 -5.33 9.00
C ILE A 208 5.58 -5.91 10.25
N GLY A 209 4.35 -5.49 10.54
CA GLY A 209 3.48 -6.04 11.57
C GLY A 209 2.70 -7.26 11.09
N LYS A 210 1.39 -7.09 10.92
CA LYS A 210 0.41 -8.13 10.62
C LYS A 210 0.83 -9.07 9.50
N LYS A 211 1.34 -8.55 8.37
CA LYS A 211 1.71 -9.40 7.22
C LYS A 211 2.93 -10.25 7.51
N CYS A 212 3.92 -9.76 8.25
CA CYS A 212 5.00 -10.64 8.70
C CYS A 212 4.51 -11.69 9.70
N ASP A 213 3.57 -11.36 10.59
CA ASP A 213 3.01 -12.34 11.52
C ASP A 213 2.22 -13.46 10.79
N GLU A 214 1.52 -13.17 9.68
CA GLU A 214 0.88 -14.16 8.77
C GLU A 214 1.87 -15.21 8.18
N VAL A 215 3.18 -15.00 8.27
CA VAL A 215 4.22 -15.94 7.76
C VAL A 215 5.31 -16.24 8.80
N LYS A 216 5.00 -16.07 10.09
CA LYS A 216 5.93 -16.27 11.21
C LYS A 216 6.61 -17.63 11.19
N ASP A 217 5.85 -18.70 10.97
CA ASP A 217 6.36 -20.07 11.01
C ASP A 217 7.35 -20.37 9.87
N ASP A 218 7.46 -19.49 8.86
CA ASP A 218 8.43 -19.61 7.77
C ASP A 218 9.68 -18.74 7.97
N TRP A 219 9.57 -17.50 8.48
CA TRP A 219 10.77 -16.67 8.73
C TRP A 219 11.42 -16.88 10.09
N SER A 220 10.72 -17.46 11.08
CA SER A 220 11.31 -17.73 12.40
C SER A 220 12.11 -19.05 12.47
N LYS A 221 12.11 -19.84 11.39
CA LYS A 221 13.01 -21.00 11.23
C LYS A 221 14.46 -20.50 11.24
N PRO A 222 15.39 -21.14 12.00
CA PRO A 222 16.80 -20.83 11.87
C PRO A 222 17.28 -21.15 10.45
N ALA A 223 18.26 -20.40 9.96
CA ALA A 223 18.90 -20.70 8.68
C ALA A 223 19.55 -22.09 8.72
N GLN A 224 19.41 -22.83 7.62
CA GLN A 224 20.08 -24.11 7.35
C GLN A 224 21.37 -23.85 6.56
#